data_AF-A0A559ICK8-F1
#
_entry.id   AF-A0A559ICK8-F1
#
_cell.length_a   1.000
_cell.length_b   1.000
_cell.length_c   1.000
_cell.angle_alpha   90.00
_cell.angle_beta   90.00
_cell.angle_gamma   90.00
#
_symmetry.space_group_name_H-M   'P 1'
#
loop_
_entity.id
_entity.type
_entity.pdbx_description
1 polymer ?
#
loop_
_entity_poly.entity_id
_entity_poly.type
_entity_poly.pdbx_seq_one_letter_code
_entity_poly.pdbx_strand_id
1 'polypeptide(L)'
;MYNCKKSFLCTLVLALILSFTISTTSVSAESTSYQDEYDEGIDISKLDKEYLNAAEQALKNYGNGKTFTLSRAYKLDWIENKTKMSCWYLESKSKDAVIILDRKTAKIVSIKLEFSKKEISSPAAVTFKSANELIQNLAPPRFNIEKAYFEKDFLSKKEHIQIVDSSTYMGQYLIMKHDLKSNEVSTAYQFIHPIHTLDNKYRQTAEVAIGHLTPKQPVPFNYAVRTNDKNGIEYWNFQTIVSLDEEEGDTNENYIVYSGNELQSVYIHGESGKVLSAGLSNVLYFKGLDNKYTKEEAVQAAKPLIDKILGVDITGYTAFFDKKMYQLSLYKKDGVIIHVQFNESLNVNQVEFGF
;
A
#
# COMPACT_ATOMS: atom_id res chain seq x y z
N MET A 1 17.71 25.78 -27.95
CA MET A 1 18.48 24.54 -27.77
C MET A 1 18.74 24.32 -26.29
N TYR A 2 17.93 23.49 -25.64
CA TYR A 2 18.18 22.93 -24.32
C TYR A 2 17.66 21.49 -24.34
N ASN A 3 18.56 20.54 -24.10
CA ASN A 3 18.29 19.11 -24.05
C ASN A 3 17.55 18.77 -22.75
N CYS A 4 16.35 18.20 -22.84
CA CYS A 4 15.68 17.56 -21.70
C CYS A 4 15.28 16.14 -22.09
N LYS A 5 16.18 15.19 -21.83
CA LYS A 5 15.82 13.77 -21.69
C LYS A 5 15.35 13.58 -20.25
N LYS A 6 14.07 13.32 -20.04
CA LYS A 6 13.59 12.64 -18.84
C LYS A 6 12.70 11.47 -19.23
N SER A 7 13.19 10.31 -18.81
CA SER A 7 12.60 8.99 -18.84
C SER A 7 11.23 9.00 -18.16
N PHE A 8 10.19 8.64 -18.91
CA PHE A 8 8.92 8.12 -18.37
C PHE A 8 8.95 6.62 -18.61
N LEU A 9 9.21 5.83 -17.57
CA LEU A 9 9.08 4.38 -17.60
C LEU A 9 7.97 3.99 -16.63
N CYS A 10 7.10 3.12 -17.13
CA CYS A 10 5.74 2.86 -16.71
C CYS A 10 5.57 2.32 -15.28
N THR A 11 4.51 2.81 -14.67
CA THR A 11 3.63 2.21 -13.68
C THR A 11 3.29 0.75 -14.02
N LEU A 12 3.49 -0.18 -13.08
CA LEU A 12 2.75 -1.44 -13.08
C LEU A 12 2.08 -1.63 -11.72
N VAL A 13 0.76 -1.72 -11.79
CA VAL A 13 -0.23 -1.89 -10.73
C VAL A 13 -0.17 -3.34 -10.23
N LEU A 14 -0.07 -3.55 -8.92
CA LEU A 14 -0.29 -4.86 -8.29
C LEU A 14 -1.81 -5.07 -8.16
N ALA A 15 -2.36 -6.04 -8.88
CA ALA A 15 -3.76 -6.44 -8.78
C ALA A 15 -3.90 -7.72 -7.93
N LEU A 16 -4.92 -7.69 -7.08
CA LEU A 16 -5.41 -8.72 -6.16
C LEU A 16 -5.51 -10.14 -6.76
N ILE A 17 -5.26 -11.14 -5.92
CA ILE A 17 -5.78 -12.51 -6.11
C ILE A 17 -6.55 -12.93 -4.85
N LEU A 18 -7.86 -12.70 -4.91
CA LEU A 18 -8.99 -13.41 -4.27
C LEU A 18 -10.19 -12.84 -5.07
N SER A 19 -11.01 -13.61 -5.77
CA SER A 19 -11.82 -14.72 -5.28
C SER A 19 -12.61 -15.38 -6.43
N PHE A 20 -12.95 -16.66 -6.22
CA PHE A 20 -14.17 -17.39 -6.59
C PHE A 20 -14.90 -17.22 -7.94
N THR A 21 -15.22 -18.41 -8.48
CA THR A 21 -16.19 -18.74 -9.53
C THR A 21 -17.60 -18.19 -9.28
N ILE A 22 -18.25 -17.67 -10.33
CA ILE A 22 -19.65 -17.92 -10.72
C ILE A 22 -19.76 -17.65 -12.23
N SER A 23 -20.38 -18.57 -12.95
CA SER A 23 -20.73 -18.47 -14.37
C SER A 23 -22.07 -17.76 -14.54
N THR A 24 -22.13 -16.70 -15.36
CA THR A 24 -23.30 -16.41 -16.22
C THR A 24 -22.84 -15.61 -17.44
N THR A 25 -23.38 -15.99 -18.60
CA THR A 25 -23.06 -15.48 -19.93
C THR A 25 -23.75 -14.15 -20.20
N SER A 26 -23.01 -13.12 -20.63
CA SER A 26 -23.43 -12.25 -21.75
C SER A 26 -22.32 -11.27 -22.17
N VAL A 27 -21.93 -11.41 -23.44
CA VAL A 27 -21.38 -10.40 -24.37
C VAL A 27 -20.39 -9.39 -23.77
N SER A 28 -19.11 -9.76 -23.76
CA SER A 28 -17.99 -8.86 -23.53
C SER A 28 -17.41 -8.38 -24.86
N ALA A 29 -17.22 -7.07 -24.97
CA ALA A 29 -16.24 -6.48 -25.87
C ALA A 29 -14.86 -7.12 -25.61
N GLU A 30 -14.09 -7.35 -26.68
CA GLU A 30 -12.72 -7.86 -26.60
C GLU A 30 -11.83 -6.88 -25.83
N SER A 31 -11.74 -7.09 -24.52
CA SER A 31 -10.56 -6.68 -23.78
C SER A 31 -9.47 -7.71 -24.10
N THR A 32 -8.37 -7.26 -24.68
CA THR A 32 -7.15 -8.05 -24.80
C THR A 32 -6.60 -8.26 -23.39
N SER A 33 -7.13 -9.27 -22.71
CA SER A 33 -6.51 -9.82 -21.52
C SER A 33 -5.13 -10.36 -21.92
N TYR A 34 -4.08 -9.88 -21.28
CA TYR A 34 -2.80 -10.60 -21.27
C TYR A 34 -3.05 -11.94 -20.56
N GLN A 35 -3.44 -12.97 -21.32
CA GLN A 35 -3.24 -14.34 -20.87
C GLN A 35 -1.74 -14.60 -21.00
N ASP A 36 -1.06 -14.69 -19.87
CA ASP A 36 0.25 -15.35 -19.82
C ASP A 36 0.02 -16.81 -20.22
N GLU A 37 0.25 -17.14 -21.49
CA GLU A 37 0.40 -18.51 -21.95
C GLU A 37 1.64 -19.11 -21.29
N TYR A 38 1.49 -19.63 -20.07
CA TYR A 38 2.47 -20.54 -19.51
C TYR A 38 2.46 -21.81 -20.38
N ASP A 39 3.55 -22.03 -21.11
CA ASP A 39 3.86 -23.29 -21.80
C ASP A 39 3.58 -24.47 -20.83
N GLU A 40 3.05 -25.61 -21.31
CA GLU A 40 2.74 -26.76 -20.46
C GLU A 40 3.95 -27.12 -19.57
N GLY A 41 3.81 -26.88 -18.27
CA GLY A 41 4.90 -27.08 -17.31
C GLY A 41 5.39 -28.52 -17.31
N ILE A 42 6.72 -28.71 -17.17
CA ILE A 42 7.31 -30.04 -17.03
C ILE A 42 7.43 -30.42 -15.56
N ASP A 43 7.37 -31.73 -15.29
CA ASP A 43 7.77 -32.27 -14.00
C ASP A 43 9.25 -31.96 -13.73
N ILE A 44 9.56 -31.56 -12.49
CA ILE A 44 10.90 -31.16 -12.09
C ILE A 44 11.96 -32.25 -12.35
N SER A 45 11.58 -33.53 -12.31
CA SER A 45 12.46 -34.67 -12.59
C SER A 45 12.96 -34.73 -14.04
N LYS A 46 12.30 -34.03 -14.96
CA LYS A 46 12.69 -33.91 -16.37
C LYS A 46 13.65 -32.75 -16.64
N LEU A 47 13.87 -31.89 -15.65
CA LEU A 47 14.81 -30.77 -15.76
C LEU A 47 16.25 -31.26 -15.67
N ASP A 48 17.17 -30.62 -16.39
CA ASP A 48 18.59 -30.91 -16.27
C ASP A 48 19.06 -30.72 -14.81
N LYS A 49 19.92 -31.63 -14.35
CA LYS A 49 20.48 -31.65 -13.00
C LYS A 49 21.24 -30.37 -12.67
N GLU A 50 21.84 -29.71 -13.65
CA GLU A 50 22.53 -28.44 -13.42
C GLU A 50 21.59 -27.37 -12.84
N TYR A 51 20.40 -27.20 -13.43
CA TYR A 51 19.41 -26.24 -12.94
C TYR A 51 18.86 -26.62 -11.57
N LEU A 52 18.63 -27.93 -11.35
CA LEU A 52 18.16 -28.43 -10.06
C LEU A 52 19.18 -28.18 -8.95
N ASN A 53 20.45 -28.48 -9.18
CA ASN A 53 21.51 -28.25 -8.21
C ASN A 53 21.65 -26.75 -7.87
N ALA A 54 21.62 -25.88 -8.89
CA ALA A 54 21.68 -24.43 -8.69
C ALA A 54 20.48 -23.92 -7.87
N ALA A 55 19.28 -24.41 -8.18
CA ALA A 55 18.05 -24.10 -7.47
C ALA A 55 18.08 -24.56 -6.00
N GLU A 56 18.44 -25.82 -5.75
CA GLU A 56 18.55 -26.39 -4.41
C GLU A 56 19.61 -25.69 -3.55
N GLN A 57 20.75 -25.33 -4.15
CA GLN A 57 21.78 -24.55 -3.45
C GLN A 57 21.27 -23.16 -3.08
N ALA A 58 20.53 -22.49 -3.96
CA ALA A 58 19.92 -21.21 -3.64
C ALA A 58 18.88 -21.33 -2.51
N LEU A 59 18.00 -22.33 -2.57
CA LEU A 59 17.04 -22.60 -1.50
C LEU A 59 17.72 -22.90 -0.18
N LYS A 60 18.84 -23.63 -0.16
CA LYS A 60 19.60 -23.87 1.06
C LYS A 60 20.19 -22.57 1.63
N ASN A 61 20.67 -21.68 0.77
CA ASN A 61 21.32 -20.43 1.19
C ASN A 61 20.31 -19.40 1.72
N TYR A 62 19.14 -19.27 1.07
CA TYR A 62 18.14 -18.24 1.40
C TYR A 62 16.95 -18.77 2.20
N GLY A 63 16.75 -20.08 2.19
CA GLY A 63 15.64 -20.77 2.82
C GLY A 63 15.69 -20.83 4.32
N ASN A 64 16.75 -20.33 4.95
CA ASN A 64 16.76 -20.10 6.39
C ASN A 64 16.43 -21.37 7.22
N GLY A 65 16.96 -22.52 6.79
CA GLY A 65 16.68 -23.82 7.42
C GLY A 65 15.34 -24.47 7.03
N LYS A 66 14.44 -23.75 6.36
CA LYS A 66 13.25 -24.33 5.73
C LYS A 66 13.66 -25.14 4.51
N THR A 67 13.13 -26.35 4.40
CA THR A 67 13.28 -27.19 3.20
C THR A 67 12.13 -26.91 2.25
N PHE A 68 12.46 -26.69 0.98
CA PHE A 68 11.49 -26.51 -0.09
C PHE A 68 11.61 -27.65 -1.09
N THR A 69 10.46 -28.22 -1.48
CA THR A 69 10.42 -29.31 -2.45
C THR A 69 9.92 -28.77 -3.79
N LEU A 70 10.84 -28.61 -4.75
CA LEU A 70 10.51 -28.24 -6.12
C LEU A 70 9.67 -29.34 -6.79
N SER A 71 8.72 -28.94 -7.64
CA SER A 71 7.79 -29.89 -8.26
C SER A 71 7.54 -29.64 -9.75
N ARG A 72 7.62 -28.38 -10.20
CA ARG A 72 7.36 -28.02 -11.59
C ARG A 72 8.37 -27.04 -12.12
N ALA A 73 8.61 -27.11 -13.43
CA ALA A 73 9.41 -26.15 -14.17
C ALA A 73 8.64 -25.65 -15.39
N TYR A 74 8.69 -24.35 -15.64
CA TYR A 74 8.05 -23.68 -16.76
C TYR A 74 9.08 -22.89 -17.55
N LYS A 75 8.91 -22.82 -18.86
CA LYS A 75 9.70 -21.90 -19.68
C LYS A 75 9.13 -20.51 -19.51
N LEU A 76 9.99 -19.54 -19.26
CA LEU A 76 9.63 -18.14 -19.13
C LEU A 76 10.54 -17.31 -20.03
N ASP A 77 9.95 -16.61 -20.99
CA ASP A 77 10.65 -15.70 -21.90
C ASP A 77 10.11 -14.28 -21.71
N TRP A 78 10.99 -13.31 -21.51
CA TRP A 78 10.60 -11.89 -21.47
C TRP A 78 11.69 -11.01 -22.08
N ILE A 79 11.38 -9.75 -22.32
CA ILE A 79 12.34 -8.75 -22.78
C ILE A 79 12.64 -7.80 -21.64
N GLU A 80 13.92 -7.70 -21.28
CA GLU A 80 14.40 -6.76 -20.27
C GLU A 80 15.54 -5.92 -20.87
N ASN A 81 15.42 -4.59 -20.82
CA ASN A 81 16.41 -3.66 -21.39
C ASN A 81 16.79 -3.99 -22.85
N LYS A 82 15.79 -4.34 -23.68
CA LYS A 82 15.95 -4.78 -25.09
C LYS A 82 16.72 -6.10 -25.28
N THR A 83 16.97 -6.83 -24.21
CA THR A 83 17.58 -8.16 -24.24
C THR A 83 16.50 -9.21 -23.99
N LYS A 84 16.40 -10.21 -24.87
CA LYS A 84 15.52 -11.36 -24.61
C LYS A 84 16.14 -12.22 -23.51
N MET A 85 15.44 -12.32 -22.40
CA MET A 85 15.73 -13.23 -21.30
C MET A 85 14.98 -14.53 -21.54
N SER A 86 15.68 -15.64 -21.35
CA SER A 86 15.13 -16.97 -21.52
C SER A 86 15.44 -17.79 -20.29
N CYS A 87 14.42 -18.06 -19.47
CA CYS A 87 14.58 -18.60 -18.13
C CYS A 87 13.73 -19.84 -17.87
N TRP A 88 14.15 -20.62 -16.88
CA TRP A 88 13.32 -21.59 -16.18
C TRP A 88 12.67 -20.90 -14.98
N TYR A 89 11.37 -21.06 -14.83
CA TYR A 89 10.62 -20.73 -13.63
C TYR A 89 10.33 -22.04 -12.89
N LEU A 90 10.91 -22.21 -11.70
CA LEU A 90 10.77 -23.39 -10.87
C LEU A 90 9.85 -23.08 -9.70
N GLU A 91 8.85 -23.94 -9.48
CA GLU A 91 7.87 -23.79 -8.40
C GLU A 91 7.91 -24.98 -7.44
N SER A 92 7.87 -24.68 -6.15
CA SER A 92 7.69 -25.68 -5.08
C SER A 92 6.29 -26.29 -5.07
N LYS A 93 6.17 -27.50 -4.54
CA LYS A 93 4.88 -28.21 -4.43
C LYS A 93 3.84 -27.43 -3.61
N SER A 94 4.30 -26.74 -2.57
CA SER A 94 3.51 -25.89 -1.68
C SER A 94 3.30 -24.47 -2.20
N LYS A 95 3.93 -24.11 -3.34
CA LYS A 95 3.93 -22.76 -3.92
C LYS A 95 4.52 -21.67 -3.00
N ASP A 96 5.30 -22.07 -2.00
CA ASP A 96 5.96 -21.19 -1.03
C ASP A 96 7.41 -20.88 -1.41
N ALA A 97 7.87 -21.37 -2.56
CA ALA A 97 9.12 -21.00 -3.19
C ALA A 97 9.00 -20.99 -4.71
N VAL A 98 9.60 -19.95 -5.29
CA VAL A 98 9.76 -19.74 -6.73
C VAL A 98 11.21 -19.35 -7.00
N ILE A 99 11.82 -19.96 -8.02
CA ILE A 99 13.18 -19.63 -8.45
C ILE A 99 13.19 -19.45 -9.95
N ILE A 100 13.81 -18.39 -10.41
CA ILE A 100 13.99 -18.12 -11.84
C ILE A 100 15.47 -18.28 -12.17
N LEU A 101 15.80 -19.08 -13.19
CA LEU A 101 17.18 -19.33 -13.63
C LEU A 101 17.32 -19.05 -15.12
N ASP A 102 18.43 -18.46 -15.53
CA ASP A 102 18.78 -18.29 -16.94
C ASP A 102 19.02 -19.67 -17.62
N ARG A 103 18.33 -19.94 -18.74
CA ARG A 103 18.40 -21.23 -19.47
C ARG A 103 19.70 -21.46 -20.23
N LYS A 104 20.58 -20.46 -20.33
CA LYS A 104 21.88 -20.62 -21.00
C LYS A 104 23.00 -20.92 -20.01
N THR A 105 22.86 -20.43 -18.78
CA THR A 105 23.96 -20.37 -17.81
C THR A 105 23.62 -20.98 -16.46
N ALA A 106 22.37 -21.42 -16.25
CA ALA A 106 21.85 -21.90 -14.97
C ALA A 106 22.03 -20.93 -13.79
N LYS A 107 22.31 -19.65 -14.07
CA LYS A 107 22.47 -18.62 -13.04
C LYS A 107 21.10 -18.22 -12.50
N ILE A 108 21.01 -18.08 -11.18
CA ILE A 108 19.82 -17.56 -10.51
C ILE A 108 19.59 -16.10 -10.94
N VAL A 109 18.40 -15.85 -11.47
CA VAL A 109 17.89 -14.53 -11.84
C VAL A 109 17.09 -13.93 -10.68
N SER A 110 16.20 -14.72 -10.07
CA SER A 110 15.39 -14.30 -8.94
C SER A 110 15.03 -15.48 -8.04
N ILE A 111 14.82 -15.20 -6.76
CA ILE A 111 14.28 -16.13 -5.78
C ILE A 111 13.18 -15.43 -4.98
N LYS A 112 12.06 -16.12 -4.77
CA LYS A 112 10.94 -15.68 -3.94
C LYS A 112 10.56 -16.81 -2.99
N LEU A 113 10.47 -16.52 -1.70
CA LEU A 113 10.21 -17.49 -0.64
C LEU A 113 9.15 -16.95 0.31
N GLU A 114 8.24 -17.82 0.74
CA GLU A 114 7.22 -17.57 1.76
C GLU A 114 7.55 -18.38 3.01
N PHE A 115 7.41 -17.73 4.17
CA PHE A 115 7.66 -18.28 5.49
C PHE A 115 6.45 -18.05 6.40
N SER A 116 6.15 -19.05 7.21
CA SER A 116 5.20 -18.95 8.31
C SER A 116 5.82 -18.32 9.55
N LYS A 117 4.99 -17.85 10.48
CA LYS A 117 5.41 -17.35 11.81
C LYS A 117 6.48 -18.19 12.51
N LYS A 118 6.31 -19.53 12.52
CA LYS A 118 7.23 -20.46 13.21
C LYS A 118 8.62 -20.45 12.59
N GLU A 119 8.70 -20.29 11.27
CA GLU A 119 9.95 -20.29 10.51
C GLU A 119 10.70 -18.96 10.65
N ILE A 120 9.98 -17.86 10.83
CA ILE A 120 10.54 -16.51 11.05
C ILE A 120 11.06 -16.33 12.48
N SER A 121 10.38 -16.93 13.46
CA SER A 121 10.71 -16.80 14.89
C SER A 121 11.92 -17.64 15.33
N SER A 122 12.53 -18.38 14.41
CA SER A 122 13.71 -19.20 14.69
C SER A 122 14.95 -18.33 14.95
N PRO A 123 15.76 -18.61 15.99
CA PRO A 123 17.04 -17.92 16.22
C PRO A 123 18.03 -17.99 15.04
N ALA A 124 17.84 -18.94 14.13
CA ALA A 124 18.65 -19.06 12.90
C ALA A 124 18.24 -18.07 11.80
N ALA A 125 17.14 -17.33 11.96
CA ALA A 125 16.54 -16.42 10.99
C ALA A 125 17.29 -15.11 10.75
N VAL A 126 18.56 -15.20 10.34
CA VAL A 126 19.41 -14.04 10.04
C VAL A 126 18.78 -13.14 8.99
N THR A 127 18.13 -13.71 7.97
CA THR A 127 17.45 -12.97 6.89
C THR A 127 16.40 -11.99 7.43
N PHE A 128 15.68 -12.35 8.50
CA PHE A 128 14.59 -11.54 9.04
C PHE A 128 14.97 -10.74 10.29
N LYS A 129 16.23 -10.80 10.73
CA LYS A 129 16.67 -10.17 11.98
C LYS A 129 16.34 -8.68 12.04
N SER A 130 16.77 -7.91 11.04
CA SER A 130 16.54 -6.46 11.00
C SER A 130 15.05 -6.11 10.90
N ALA A 131 14.26 -6.92 10.20
CA ALA A 131 12.82 -6.72 10.09
C ALA A 131 12.12 -6.99 11.45
N ASN A 132 12.56 -8.03 12.17
CA ASN A 132 12.07 -8.34 13.52
C ASN A 132 12.44 -7.23 14.53
N GLU A 133 13.65 -6.68 14.46
CA GLU A 133 14.06 -5.55 15.30
C GLU A 133 13.20 -4.30 15.03
N LEU A 134 12.91 -4.00 13.76
CA LEU A 134 11.99 -2.91 13.42
C LEU A 134 10.57 -3.15 13.92
N ILE A 135 10.05 -4.37 13.79
CA ILE A 135 8.73 -4.74 14.33
C ILE A 135 8.68 -4.53 15.84
N GLN A 136 9.70 -4.96 16.59
CA GLN A 136 9.76 -4.78 18.04
C GLN A 136 9.73 -3.29 18.46
N ASN A 137 10.29 -2.42 17.63
CA ASN A 137 10.35 -0.98 17.91
C ASN A 137 9.12 -0.20 17.42
N LEU A 138 8.50 -0.61 16.32
CA LEU A 138 7.47 0.16 15.61
C LEU A 138 6.06 -0.40 15.77
N ALA A 139 5.92 -1.72 15.84
CA ALA A 139 4.63 -2.37 15.76
C ALA A 139 3.89 -2.31 17.12
N PRO A 140 2.55 -2.22 17.10
CA PRO A 140 1.74 -2.26 18.32
C PRO A 140 1.86 -3.65 18.99
N PRO A 141 1.60 -3.76 20.31
CA PRO A 141 1.65 -5.04 21.04
C PRO A 141 0.76 -6.15 20.46
N ARG A 142 -0.26 -5.79 19.67
CA ARG A 142 -1.19 -6.73 19.03
C ARG A 142 -0.75 -7.21 17.65
N PHE A 143 0.31 -6.62 17.08
CA PHE A 143 0.83 -7.05 15.79
C PHE A 143 1.30 -8.49 15.86
N ASN A 144 0.73 -9.34 15.01
CA ASN A 144 1.00 -10.77 15.02
C ASN A 144 1.50 -11.22 13.66
N ILE A 145 2.81 -11.47 13.57
CA ILE A 145 3.43 -12.00 12.35
C ILE A 145 2.72 -13.29 11.94
N GLU A 146 2.09 -13.28 10.77
CA GLU A 146 1.46 -14.46 10.20
C GLU A 146 2.38 -15.09 9.16
N LYS A 147 2.86 -14.26 8.23
CA LYS A 147 3.69 -14.65 7.09
C LYS A 147 4.80 -13.64 6.86
N ALA A 148 5.87 -14.13 6.22
CA ALA A 148 6.87 -13.28 5.63
C ALA A 148 7.23 -13.75 4.23
N TYR A 149 7.52 -12.78 3.37
CA TYR A 149 7.98 -12.98 2.02
C TYR A 149 9.41 -12.46 1.93
N PHE A 150 10.27 -13.24 1.31
CA PHE A 150 11.60 -12.84 0.92
C PHE A 150 11.69 -12.90 -0.60
N GLU A 151 12.19 -11.84 -1.21
CA GLU A 151 12.50 -11.80 -2.62
C GLU A 151 13.89 -11.23 -2.84
N LYS A 152 14.67 -11.86 -3.72
CA LYS A 152 15.93 -11.32 -4.20
C LYS A 152 16.01 -11.42 -5.70
N ASP A 153 16.14 -10.28 -6.34
CA ASP A 153 16.34 -10.13 -7.77
C ASP A 153 17.81 -9.77 -8.04
N PHE A 154 18.52 -10.68 -8.69
CA PHE A 154 19.94 -10.54 -8.97
C PHE A 154 20.21 -9.65 -10.18
N LEU A 155 19.24 -9.46 -11.08
CA LEU A 155 19.36 -8.58 -12.24
C LEU A 155 19.20 -7.13 -11.82
N SER A 156 18.10 -6.82 -11.12
CA SER A 156 17.87 -5.47 -10.62
C SER A 156 18.68 -5.14 -9.37
N LYS A 157 19.38 -6.13 -8.80
CA LYS A 157 20.18 -6.02 -7.57
C LYS A 157 19.35 -5.51 -6.40
N LYS A 158 18.16 -6.09 -6.22
CA LYS A 158 17.22 -5.72 -5.16
C LYS A 158 16.93 -6.90 -4.27
N GLU A 159 16.79 -6.61 -2.99
CA GLU A 159 16.32 -7.56 -1.99
C GLU A 159 15.12 -6.94 -1.27
N HIS A 160 14.11 -7.75 -1.00
CA HIS A 160 12.83 -7.34 -0.46
C HIS A 160 12.39 -8.32 0.61
N ILE A 161 12.00 -7.79 1.76
CA ILE A 161 11.36 -8.53 2.84
C ILE A 161 10.02 -7.87 3.10
N GLN A 162 8.97 -8.67 3.14
CA GLN A 162 7.65 -8.22 3.57
C GLN A 162 7.18 -9.12 4.71
N ILE A 163 6.75 -8.53 5.81
CA ILE A 163 6.13 -9.22 6.94
C ILE A 163 4.69 -8.75 7.02
N VAL A 164 3.76 -9.71 7.10
CA VAL A 164 2.32 -9.44 7.05
C VAL A 164 1.63 -10.03 8.28
N ASP A 165 0.67 -9.26 8.77
CA ASP A 165 -0.35 -9.67 9.71
C ASP A 165 -1.71 -9.39 9.04
N SER A 166 -2.37 -10.45 8.56
CA SER A 166 -3.68 -10.33 7.89
C SER A 166 -4.86 -10.49 8.85
N SER A 167 -4.61 -10.51 10.17
CA SER A 167 -5.68 -10.64 11.17
C SER A 167 -6.60 -9.41 11.27
N THR A 168 -6.36 -8.39 10.45
CA THR A 168 -7.13 -7.14 10.41
C THR A 168 -7.56 -6.88 8.97
N TYR A 169 -8.76 -6.31 8.79
CA TYR A 169 -9.31 -6.03 7.46
C TYR A 169 -8.39 -5.15 6.59
N MET A 170 -7.78 -4.12 7.18
CA MET A 170 -6.88 -3.22 6.46
C MET A 170 -5.50 -3.86 6.19
N GLY A 171 -5.21 -5.01 6.82
CA GLY A 171 -3.89 -5.61 6.89
C GLY A 171 -2.90 -4.74 7.67
N GLN A 172 -2.00 -5.38 8.39
CA GLN A 172 -0.81 -4.72 8.93
C GLN A 172 0.42 -5.32 8.24
N TYR A 173 1.40 -4.47 7.94
CA TYR A 173 2.59 -4.93 7.26
C TYR A 173 3.82 -4.09 7.58
N LEU A 174 4.97 -4.73 7.41
CA LEU A 174 6.28 -4.09 7.26
C LEU A 174 6.87 -4.56 5.93
N ILE A 175 7.39 -3.62 5.16
CA ILE A 175 8.15 -3.85 3.94
C ILE A 175 9.53 -3.23 4.14
N MET A 176 10.57 -4.01 3.87
CA MET A 176 11.96 -3.57 3.76
C MET A 176 12.46 -3.84 2.35
N LYS A 177 13.06 -2.83 1.72
CA LYS A 177 13.69 -2.93 0.40
C LYS A 177 15.14 -2.50 0.51
N HIS A 178 16.05 -3.36 0.09
CA HIS A 178 17.48 -3.09 0.02
C HIS A 178 17.90 -3.02 -1.44
N ASP A 179 18.37 -1.84 -1.85
CA ASP A 179 19.07 -1.67 -3.12
C ASP A 179 20.53 -2.09 -2.92
N LEU A 180 20.91 -3.23 -3.49
CA LEU A 180 22.25 -3.80 -3.33
C LEU A 180 23.31 -3.04 -4.15
N LYS A 181 22.91 -2.15 -5.06
CA LYS A 181 23.82 -1.32 -5.85
C LYS A 181 24.20 -0.05 -5.11
N SER A 182 23.24 0.66 -4.52
CA SER A 182 23.50 1.85 -3.70
C SER A 182 23.79 1.52 -2.24
N ASN A 183 23.49 0.29 -1.82
CA ASN A 183 23.48 -0.15 -0.42
C ASN A 183 22.47 0.62 0.46
N GLU A 184 21.44 1.21 -0.15
CA GLU A 184 20.38 1.93 0.56
C GLU A 184 19.27 0.97 0.98
N VAL A 185 18.78 1.16 2.20
CA VAL A 185 17.62 0.43 2.74
C VAL A 185 16.47 1.41 2.92
N SER A 186 15.31 1.08 2.35
CA SER A 186 14.06 1.80 2.56
C SER A 186 13.06 0.90 3.29
N THR A 187 12.23 1.51 4.12
CA THR A 187 11.17 0.85 4.87
C THR A 187 9.84 1.48 4.51
N ALA A 188 8.80 0.67 4.42
CA ALA A 188 7.42 1.11 4.38
C ALA A 188 6.62 0.23 5.34
N TYR A 189 5.66 0.79 6.05
CA TYR A 189 4.83 0.01 6.97
C TYR A 189 3.46 0.61 7.12
N GLN A 190 2.55 -0.22 7.61
CA GLN A 190 1.23 0.17 8.06
C GLN A 190 0.90 -0.62 9.32
N PHE A 191 0.71 0.08 10.43
CA PHE A 191 0.36 -0.51 11.73
C PHE A 191 -0.91 0.13 12.29
N ILE A 192 -1.81 -0.69 12.83
CA ILE A 192 -3.09 -0.23 13.35
C ILE A 192 -3.01 -0.15 14.87
N HIS A 193 -3.22 1.04 15.41
CA HIS A 193 -3.17 1.30 16.83
C HIS A 193 -4.57 1.62 17.35
N PRO A 194 -5.08 0.87 18.36
CA PRO A 194 -6.26 1.29 19.08
C PRO A 194 -6.04 2.67 19.71
N ILE A 195 -7.04 3.54 19.66
CA ILE A 195 -6.89 4.95 20.04
C ILE A 195 -6.39 5.15 21.49
N HIS A 196 -6.76 4.24 22.39
CA HIS A 196 -6.37 4.27 23.80
C HIS A 196 -4.89 3.91 24.05
N THR A 197 -4.19 3.41 23.04
CA THR A 197 -2.76 3.06 23.10
C THR A 197 -1.83 4.17 22.61
N LEU A 198 -2.39 5.26 22.09
CA LEU A 198 -1.64 6.36 21.46
C LEU A 198 -1.36 7.51 22.42
N ASP A 199 -0.30 8.25 22.11
CA ASP A 199 -0.02 9.53 22.77
C ASP A 199 -1.22 10.48 22.60
N ASN A 200 -1.64 11.07 23.73
CA ASN A 200 -2.75 12.01 23.77
C ASN A 200 -2.55 13.21 22.84
N LYS A 201 -1.32 13.63 22.56
CA LYS A 201 -1.02 14.78 21.70
C LYS A 201 -1.59 14.60 20.29
N TYR A 202 -1.31 13.49 19.62
CA TYR A 202 -1.78 13.27 18.25
C TYR A 202 -3.30 13.14 18.20
N ARG A 203 -3.90 12.45 19.19
CA ARG A 203 -5.36 12.35 19.30
C ARG A 203 -6.01 13.72 19.45
N GLN A 204 -5.50 14.55 20.35
CA GLN A 204 -6.03 15.91 20.55
C GLN A 204 -5.90 16.78 19.30
N THR A 205 -4.77 16.70 18.60
CA THR A 205 -4.60 17.39 17.31
C THR A 205 -5.65 16.94 16.30
N ALA A 206 -5.92 15.63 16.20
CA ALA A 206 -6.94 15.10 15.30
C ALA A 206 -8.35 15.58 15.68
N GLU A 207 -8.69 15.52 16.97
CA GLU A 207 -10.00 15.95 17.51
C GLU A 207 -10.26 17.44 17.28
N VAL A 208 -9.24 18.29 17.47
CA VAL A 208 -9.33 19.74 17.20
C VAL A 208 -9.53 20.00 15.70
N ALA A 209 -8.76 19.33 14.84
CA ALA A 209 -8.85 19.50 13.39
C ALA A 209 -10.25 19.16 12.87
N ILE A 210 -10.79 18.00 13.26
CA ILE A 210 -12.11 17.56 12.80
C ILE A 210 -13.24 18.43 13.39
N GLY A 211 -13.06 18.93 14.63
CA GLY A 211 -13.99 19.86 15.27
C GLY A 211 -14.15 21.20 14.54
N HIS A 212 -13.23 21.56 13.65
CA HIS A 212 -13.38 22.74 12.78
C HIS A 212 -14.28 22.50 11.56
N LEU A 213 -14.46 21.25 11.13
CA LEU A 213 -15.24 20.90 9.94
C LEU A 213 -16.73 20.64 10.23
N THR A 214 -17.10 20.38 11.50
CA THR A 214 -18.48 20.12 11.90
C THR A 214 -18.89 21.01 13.08
N PRO A 215 -20.08 21.66 13.02
CA PRO A 215 -20.64 22.37 14.18
C PRO A 215 -21.19 21.41 15.25
N LYS A 216 -21.40 20.12 14.90
CA LYS A 216 -21.79 19.08 15.84
C LYS A 216 -20.55 18.49 16.52
N GLN A 217 -20.73 17.94 17.72
CA GLN A 217 -19.67 17.19 18.40
C GLN A 217 -19.12 16.10 17.46
N PRO A 218 -17.80 16.09 17.18
CA PRO A 218 -17.19 15.04 16.38
C PRO A 218 -17.40 13.67 17.01
N VAL A 219 -17.49 12.63 16.18
CA VAL A 219 -17.50 11.27 16.69
C VAL A 219 -16.08 10.95 17.18
N PRO A 220 -15.90 10.30 18.34
CA PRO A 220 -14.57 9.89 18.76
C PRO A 220 -13.91 8.95 17.74
N PHE A 221 -12.61 9.14 17.52
CA PHE A 221 -11.81 8.18 16.75
C PHE A 221 -11.67 6.87 17.53
N ASN A 222 -11.76 5.72 16.86
CA ASN A 222 -11.60 4.41 17.51
C ASN A 222 -10.25 3.75 17.23
N TYR A 223 -9.54 4.15 16.16
CA TYR A 223 -8.17 3.72 15.88
C TYR A 223 -7.38 4.81 15.13
N ALA A 224 -6.07 4.63 15.06
CA ALA A 224 -5.22 5.34 14.12
C ALA A 224 -4.27 4.37 13.41
N VAL A 225 -3.99 4.66 12.15
CA VAL A 225 -3.05 3.90 11.33
C VAL A 225 -1.76 4.67 11.21
N ARG A 226 -0.65 4.08 11.68
CA ARG A 226 0.69 4.63 11.49
C ARG A 226 1.26 4.09 10.19
N THR A 227 1.56 5.00 9.26
CA THR A 227 2.09 4.64 7.96
C THR A 227 3.41 5.34 7.72
N ASN A 228 4.36 4.64 7.11
CA ASN A 228 5.53 5.25 6.49
C ASN A 228 5.52 4.93 5.00
N ASP A 229 5.50 5.97 4.17
CA ASP A 229 5.41 5.83 2.73
C ASP A 229 6.76 5.45 2.09
N LYS A 230 6.76 5.25 0.77
CA LYS A 230 7.96 4.91 -0.01
C LYS A 230 9.05 6.00 -0.01
N ASN A 231 8.71 7.23 0.39
CA ASN A 231 9.62 8.36 0.47
C ASN A 231 10.15 8.58 1.89
N GLY A 232 9.75 7.75 2.86
CA GLY A 232 10.14 7.88 4.26
C GLY A 232 9.30 8.90 5.03
N ILE A 233 8.16 9.34 4.48
CA ILE A 233 7.24 10.25 5.17
C ILE A 233 6.34 9.42 6.07
N GLU A 234 6.52 9.58 7.37
CA GLU A 234 5.63 9.01 8.37
C GLU A 234 4.39 9.90 8.60
N TYR A 235 3.22 9.29 8.69
CA TYR A 235 2.00 9.94 9.14
C TYR A 235 1.08 8.99 9.92
N TRP A 236 0.20 9.60 10.71
CA TRP A 236 -0.88 8.97 11.44
C TRP A 236 -2.20 9.31 10.77
N ASN A 237 -3.00 8.30 10.43
CA ASN A 237 -4.36 8.46 9.93
C ASN A 237 -5.35 8.06 11.02
N PHE A 238 -5.98 9.05 11.65
CA PHE A 238 -7.02 8.87 12.66
C PHE A 238 -8.37 8.69 11.98
N GLN A 239 -9.08 7.62 12.34
CA GLN A 239 -10.32 7.28 11.66
C GLN A 239 -11.37 6.79 12.65
N THR A 240 -12.62 7.03 12.28
CA THR A 240 -13.79 6.42 12.93
C THR A 240 -14.42 5.47 11.93
N ILE A 241 -14.23 4.15 12.14
CA ILE A 241 -15.05 3.14 11.46
C ILE A 241 -16.28 2.87 12.31
N VAL A 242 -17.45 3.02 11.71
CA VAL A 242 -18.69 2.50 12.26
C VAL A 242 -18.91 1.13 11.64
N SER A 243 -19.05 0.09 12.46
CA SER A 243 -19.58 -1.19 11.99
C SER A 243 -21.03 -0.94 11.59
N LEU A 244 -21.39 -1.20 10.33
CA LEU A 244 -22.80 -1.32 10.00
C LEU A 244 -23.27 -2.63 10.65
N ASP A 245 -24.33 -2.57 11.44
CA ASP A 245 -24.86 -3.74 12.14
C ASP A 245 -25.15 -4.88 11.16
N GLU A 246 -24.86 -6.09 11.61
CA GLU A 246 -25.25 -7.35 11.00
C GLU A 246 -26.77 -7.35 10.79
N GLU A 247 -27.24 -7.40 9.55
CA GLU A 247 -28.57 -8.00 9.32
C GLU A 247 -28.44 -9.48 9.73
N GLU A 248 -29.22 -9.91 10.71
CA GLU A 248 -29.29 -11.28 11.23
C GLU A 248 -29.35 -12.30 10.08
N GLY A 249 -28.19 -12.89 9.77
CA GLY A 249 -28.00 -13.85 8.69
C GLY A 249 -26.94 -14.89 9.07
N ASP A 250 -27.40 -15.87 9.85
CA ASP A 250 -26.77 -17.13 10.25
C ASP A 250 -25.57 -17.60 9.40
N THR A 251 -24.34 -17.22 9.78
CA THR A 251 -23.12 -18.00 9.47
C THR A 251 -22.07 -17.83 10.57
N ASN A 252 -21.53 -18.98 11.02
CA ASN A 252 -20.53 -19.16 12.08
C ASN A 252 -19.12 -18.66 11.72
N GLU A 253 -18.99 -17.47 11.17
CA GLU A 253 -17.70 -16.85 10.91
C GLU A 253 -17.71 -15.44 11.48
N ASN A 254 -16.85 -15.19 12.48
CA ASN A 254 -16.57 -13.86 13.03
C ASN A 254 -15.88 -12.99 11.98
N TYR A 255 -16.54 -12.73 10.85
CA TYR A 255 -16.18 -11.64 9.95
C TYR A 255 -16.82 -10.39 10.52
N ILE A 256 -16.01 -9.61 11.23
CA ILE A 256 -16.37 -8.22 11.41
C ILE A 256 -16.36 -7.60 10.01
N VAL A 257 -17.55 -7.38 9.45
CA VAL A 257 -17.77 -6.72 8.17
C VAL A 257 -17.39 -5.26 8.34
N TYR A 258 -16.09 -4.94 8.24
CA TYR A 258 -15.62 -3.56 8.14
C TYR A 258 -15.77 -3.07 6.69
N SER A 259 -17.01 -3.00 6.21
CA SER A 259 -17.41 -2.23 5.03
C SER A 259 -18.03 -0.90 5.50
N GLY A 260 -17.27 -0.12 6.28
CA GLY A 260 -17.74 1.17 6.77
C GLY A 260 -17.37 2.29 5.80
N ASN A 261 -18.34 3.15 5.44
CA ASN A 261 -17.99 4.50 5.00
C ASN A 261 -17.27 5.18 6.16
N GLU A 262 -16.00 5.56 6.00
CA GLU A 262 -15.29 6.35 7.01
C GLU A 262 -16.14 7.57 7.36
N LEU A 263 -16.48 7.83 8.62
CA LEU A 263 -17.27 9.04 8.92
C LEU A 263 -16.40 10.29 8.88
N GLN A 264 -15.16 10.12 9.34
CA GLN A 264 -14.16 11.17 9.50
C GLN A 264 -12.76 10.57 9.45
N SER A 265 -11.84 11.33 8.86
CA SER A 265 -10.42 10.99 8.80
C SER A 265 -9.55 12.23 9.03
N VAL A 266 -8.43 12.04 9.74
CA VAL A 266 -7.42 13.09 9.92
C VAL A 266 -6.03 12.50 9.76
N TYR A 267 -5.26 13.05 8.83
CA TYR A 267 -3.87 12.70 8.61
C TYR A 267 -2.98 13.69 9.36
N ILE A 268 -2.03 13.19 10.15
CA ILE A 268 -1.08 13.99 10.93
C ILE A 268 0.33 13.52 10.62
N HIS A 269 1.22 14.43 10.28
CA HIS A 269 2.62 14.13 10.04
C HIS A 269 3.29 13.56 11.29
N GLY A 270 3.98 12.43 11.16
CA GLY A 270 4.55 11.67 12.27
C GLY A 270 5.59 12.44 13.08
N GLU A 271 6.51 13.16 12.43
CA GLU A 271 7.54 13.93 13.14
C GLU A 271 7.03 15.28 13.67
N SER A 272 6.45 16.11 12.80
CA SER A 272 6.04 17.47 13.17
C SER A 272 4.74 17.54 13.98
N GLY A 273 3.90 16.49 13.95
CA GLY A 273 2.57 16.51 14.53
C GLY A 273 1.59 17.49 13.87
N LYS A 274 1.93 18.01 12.68
CA LYS A 274 1.06 18.92 11.92
C LYS A 274 0.00 18.15 11.15
N VAL A 275 -1.20 18.71 11.06
CA VAL A 275 -2.27 18.16 10.23
C VAL A 275 -1.89 18.27 8.76
N LEU A 276 -2.01 17.15 8.05
CA LEU A 276 -1.81 17.05 6.61
C LEU A 276 -3.13 17.08 5.85
N SER A 277 -4.16 16.48 6.43
CA SER A 277 -5.51 16.41 5.88
C SER A 277 -6.52 16.21 7.01
N ALA A 278 -7.71 16.78 6.87
CA ALA A 278 -8.86 16.47 7.70
C ALA A 278 -10.11 16.43 6.81
N GLY A 279 -10.96 15.42 7.00
CA GLY A 279 -12.15 15.23 6.18
C GLY A 279 -13.29 14.54 6.91
N LEU A 280 -14.51 14.86 6.50
CA LEU A 280 -15.75 14.17 6.85
C LEU A 280 -16.22 13.40 5.61
N SER A 281 -16.22 12.07 5.65
CA SER A 281 -16.64 11.30 4.48
C SER A 281 -18.15 11.19 4.42
N ASN A 282 -18.74 12.18 3.75
CA ASN A 282 -19.97 11.99 3.00
C ASN A 282 -19.55 11.92 1.53
N VAL A 283 -19.24 10.72 1.05
CA VAL A 283 -18.95 10.45 -0.37
C VAL A 283 -20.26 10.56 -1.14
N LEU A 284 -20.74 11.78 -1.32
CA LEU A 284 -21.65 12.08 -2.40
C LEU A 284 -20.78 12.58 -3.54
N TYR A 285 -20.50 11.70 -4.50
CA TYR A 285 -20.06 12.13 -5.82
C TYR A 285 -21.18 13.01 -6.38
N PHE A 286 -21.04 14.34 -6.24
CA PHE A 286 -21.97 15.32 -6.77
C PHE A 286 -21.81 15.41 -8.29
N LYS A 287 -22.07 14.31 -9.01
CA LYS A 287 -22.14 14.33 -10.47
C LYS A 287 -23.38 15.12 -10.88
N GLY A 288 -23.17 16.25 -11.55
CA GLY A 288 -24.20 16.91 -12.35
C GLY A 288 -24.92 18.08 -11.70
N LEU A 289 -24.41 18.66 -10.61
CA LEU A 289 -24.95 19.91 -10.08
C LEU A 289 -24.14 21.10 -10.62
N ASP A 290 -24.75 21.90 -11.48
CA ASP A 290 -24.21 23.20 -11.87
C ASP A 290 -24.15 24.10 -10.63
N ASN A 291 -22.94 24.28 -10.11
CA ASN A 291 -22.70 25.01 -8.89
C ASN A 291 -23.00 26.52 -9.08
N LYS A 292 -23.88 27.06 -8.22
CA LYS A 292 -24.23 28.48 -8.15
C LYS A 292 -23.11 29.38 -7.61
N TYR A 293 -22.11 28.80 -6.94
CA TYR A 293 -21.04 29.53 -6.28
C TYR A 293 -19.88 29.89 -7.22
N THR A 294 -19.26 31.01 -6.92
CA THR A 294 -18.07 31.56 -7.55
C THR A 294 -16.79 31.05 -6.89
N LYS A 295 -15.67 31.22 -7.58
CA LYS A 295 -14.33 30.89 -7.03
C LYS A 295 -14.03 31.75 -5.80
N GLU A 296 -14.41 33.02 -5.83
CA GLU A 296 -14.19 33.99 -4.76
C GLU A 296 -14.96 33.59 -3.49
N GLU A 297 -16.22 33.14 -3.62
CA GLU A 297 -17.00 32.60 -2.50
C GLU A 297 -16.36 31.33 -1.93
N ALA A 298 -15.90 30.41 -2.78
CA ALA A 298 -15.21 29.19 -2.34
C ALA A 298 -13.92 29.51 -1.56
N VAL A 299 -13.12 30.47 -2.04
CA VAL A 299 -11.90 30.93 -1.34
C VAL A 299 -12.26 31.57 0.01
N GLN A 300 -13.30 32.40 0.06
CA GLN A 300 -13.74 33.04 1.29
C GLN A 300 -14.22 32.02 2.34
N ALA A 301 -14.95 31.00 1.90
CA ALA A 301 -15.40 29.90 2.76
C ALA A 301 -14.23 29.04 3.26
N ALA A 302 -13.26 28.74 2.40
CA ALA A 302 -12.12 27.87 2.73
C ALA A 302 -11.07 28.54 3.64
N LYS A 303 -10.76 29.81 3.40
CA LYS A 303 -9.66 30.54 4.06
C LYS A 303 -9.59 30.34 5.58
N PRO A 304 -10.66 30.57 6.38
CA PRO A 304 -10.57 30.43 7.83
C PRO A 304 -10.33 28.98 8.29
N LEU A 305 -10.75 27.99 7.51
CA LEU A 305 -10.59 26.58 7.86
C LEU A 305 -9.21 26.05 7.48
N ILE A 306 -8.65 26.51 6.35
CA ILE A 306 -7.26 26.20 6.00
C ILE A 306 -6.29 26.71 7.07
N ASP A 307 -6.47 27.95 7.54
CA ASP A 307 -5.65 28.52 8.61
C ASP A 307 -5.80 27.73 9.92
N LYS A 308 -7.03 27.42 10.35
CA LYS A 308 -7.28 26.69 11.59
C LYS A 308 -6.78 25.23 11.56
N ILE A 309 -6.95 24.54 10.44
CA ILE A 309 -6.66 23.10 10.32
C ILE A 309 -5.21 22.88 9.93
N LEU A 310 -4.73 23.53 8.87
CA LEU A 310 -3.39 23.33 8.33
C LEU A 310 -2.36 24.34 8.86
N GLY A 311 -2.80 25.47 9.45
CA GLY A 311 -1.89 26.53 9.88
C GLY A 311 -1.25 27.29 8.72
N VAL A 312 -1.95 27.39 7.57
CA VAL A 312 -1.42 28.00 6.34
C VAL A 312 -2.17 29.28 5.98
N ASP A 313 -1.44 30.38 5.86
CA ASP A 313 -1.93 31.58 5.19
C ASP A 313 -1.88 31.39 3.66
N ILE A 314 -3.06 31.45 3.04
CA ILE A 314 -3.22 31.29 1.59
C ILE A 314 -3.04 32.59 0.81
N THR A 315 -2.58 33.66 1.45
CA THR A 315 -2.29 34.93 0.76
C THR A 315 -1.24 34.72 -0.34
N GLY A 316 -1.56 35.12 -1.57
CA GLY A 316 -0.69 34.95 -2.74
C GLY A 316 -0.80 33.59 -3.45
N TYR A 317 -1.69 32.70 -3.01
CA TYR A 317 -2.01 31.47 -3.75
C TYR A 317 -2.88 31.78 -4.98
N THR A 318 -2.66 31.03 -6.05
CA THR A 318 -3.55 31.02 -7.22
C THR A 318 -4.66 30.00 -7.01
N ALA A 319 -5.91 30.43 -7.13
CA ALA A 319 -7.09 29.57 -6.94
C ALA A 319 -7.68 29.05 -8.26
N PHE A 320 -8.02 27.77 -8.28
CA PHE A 320 -8.84 27.12 -9.31
C PHE A 320 -10.01 26.41 -8.63
N PHE A 321 -11.23 26.64 -9.13
CA PHE A 321 -12.44 26.03 -8.57
C PHE A 321 -13.13 25.16 -9.62
N ASP A 322 -13.13 23.84 -9.39
CA ASP A 322 -13.88 22.89 -10.18
C ASP A 322 -15.32 22.85 -9.67
N LYS A 323 -16.21 23.48 -10.43
CA LYS A 323 -17.64 23.56 -10.11
C LYS A 323 -18.34 22.20 -10.13
N LYS A 324 -17.89 21.26 -10.97
CA LYS A 324 -18.51 19.93 -11.10
C LYS A 324 -18.12 19.05 -9.93
N MET A 325 -16.90 19.20 -9.45
CA MET A 325 -16.38 18.43 -8.33
C MET A 325 -16.60 19.11 -7.00
N TYR A 326 -17.08 20.36 -6.94
CA TYR A 326 -17.13 21.16 -5.70
C TYR A 326 -15.77 21.18 -4.99
N GLN A 327 -14.70 21.42 -5.76
CA GLN A 327 -13.32 21.35 -5.29
C GLN A 327 -12.56 22.62 -5.61
N LEU A 328 -11.98 23.24 -4.58
CA LEU A 328 -11.02 24.34 -4.70
C LEU A 328 -9.60 23.78 -4.64
N SER A 329 -8.77 24.14 -5.61
CA SER A 329 -7.34 23.87 -5.61
C SER A 329 -6.58 25.19 -5.53
N LEU A 330 -5.68 25.29 -4.56
CA LEU A 330 -4.85 26.46 -4.31
C LEU A 330 -3.41 26.12 -4.59
N TYR A 331 -2.76 26.88 -5.46
CA TYR A 331 -1.39 26.65 -5.91
C TYR A 331 -0.46 27.78 -5.47
N LYS A 332 0.67 27.42 -4.90
CA LYS A 332 1.77 28.37 -4.65
C LYS A 332 2.95 28.07 -5.56
N LYS A 333 3.71 29.10 -5.92
CA LYS A 333 4.83 28.99 -6.89
C LYS A 333 5.93 28.01 -6.46
N ASP A 334 6.03 27.71 -5.17
CA ASP A 334 6.98 26.76 -4.59
C ASP A 334 6.49 25.29 -4.67
N GLY A 335 5.33 25.04 -5.28
CA GLY A 335 4.81 23.69 -5.51
C GLY A 335 3.85 23.19 -4.43
N VAL A 336 3.57 23.98 -3.37
CA VAL A 336 2.54 23.61 -2.39
C VAL A 336 1.16 23.69 -3.04
N ILE A 337 0.42 22.60 -2.96
CA ILE A 337 -0.96 22.50 -3.42
C ILE A 337 -1.84 22.24 -2.19
N ILE A 338 -2.95 22.96 -2.07
CA ILE A 338 -3.99 22.68 -1.08
C ILE A 338 -5.27 22.38 -1.82
N HIS A 339 -5.93 21.28 -1.47
CA HIS A 339 -7.24 20.92 -1.95
C HIS A 339 -8.27 21.11 -0.85
N VAL A 340 -9.41 21.69 -1.21
CA VAL A 340 -10.56 21.86 -0.33
C VAL A 340 -11.78 21.35 -1.07
N GLN A 341 -12.46 20.41 -0.44
CA GLN A 341 -13.71 19.87 -0.92
C GLN A 341 -14.86 20.57 -0.18
N PHE A 342 -15.97 20.77 -0.88
CA PHE A 342 -17.19 21.35 -0.32
C PHE A 342 -18.39 20.41 -0.51
N ASN A 343 -19.42 20.63 0.29
CA ASN A 343 -20.77 20.13 0.01
C ASN A 343 -21.58 21.14 -0.81
N GLU A 344 -22.82 20.78 -1.15
CA GLU A 344 -23.75 21.60 -1.96
C GLU A 344 -24.09 22.96 -1.35
N SER A 345 -23.86 23.15 -0.05
CA SER A 345 -24.09 24.42 0.67
C SER A 345 -22.83 25.27 0.82
N LEU A 346 -21.74 24.92 0.13
CA LEU A 346 -20.42 25.54 0.26
C LEU A 346 -19.79 25.40 1.66
N ASN A 347 -20.25 24.43 2.46
CA ASN A 347 -19.55 24.08 3.70
C ASN A 347 -18.38 23.17 3.35
N VAL A 348 -17.21 23.48 3.89
CA VAL A 348 -16.01 22.67 3.71
C VAL A 348 -16.20 21.33 4.42
N ASN A 349 -16.02 20.23 3.70
CA ASN A 349 -16.04 18.88 4.27
C ASN A 349 -14.65 18.25 4.32
N GLN A 350 -13.67 18.76 3.57
CA GLN A 350 -12.28 18.28 3.61
C GLN A 350 -11.31 19.39 3.26
N VAL A 351 -10.15 19.37 3.91
CA VAL A 351 -8.99 20.24 3.64
C VAL A 351 -7.73 19.39 3.68
N GLU A 352 -6.89 19.47 2.65
CA GLU A 352 -5.65 18.67 2.57
C GLU A 352 -4.53 19.32 1.77
N PHE A 353 -3.29 18.95 2.08
CA PHE A 353 -2.18 19.16 1.15
C PHE A 353 -2.24 18.15 0.00
N GLY A 354 -1.94 18.60 -1.22
CA GLY A 354 -1.67 17.73 -2.36
C GLY A 354 -0.24 17.19 -2.31
N PHE A 355 -0.08 15.88 -2.22
CA PHE A 355 1.20 15.16 -2.16
C PHE A 355 1.59 14.53 -3.50
#